data_AF-A0A7S1AJG9-F1
#
_entry.id   AF-A0A7S1AJG9-F1
#
_cell.length_a   1.000
_cell.length_b   1.000
_cell.length_c   1.000
_cell.angle_alpha   90.00
_cell.angle_beta   90.00
_cell.angle_gamma   90.00
#
_symmetry.space_group_name_H-M   'P 1'
#
loop_
_entity.id
_entity.type
_entity.pdbx_description
1 polymer ?
#
loop_
_entity_poly.entity_id
_entity_poly.type
_entity_poly.pdbx_seq_one_letter_code
_entity_poly.pdbx_strand_id
1 'polypeptide(L)'
;TVVFQELGHGMVMYQEGVQLTRVRFPFPYTMTTVVMLCIISVSTPVVFVSWTTGFVWPVLFTFLLVFTFWALHFTAGELENPFGDDANDLDMRQIQSDVNARLLTLLHNRPELPDLCVTVNLAGQKLHRLNKVSLKTFEHVLGEQGEQVKKRKSDVYTEIVG
;
A
#
# COMPACT_ATOMS: atom_id res chain seq x y z
N THR A 1 4.77 -21.61 0.24
CA THR A 1 3.63 -21.04 0.98
C THR A 1 3.47 -19.55 0.75
N VAL A 2 4.54 -18.74 0.74
CA VAL A 2 4.47 -17.27 0.52
C VAL A 2 3.74 -16.87 -0.78
N VAL A 3 4.07 -17.48 -1.93
CA VAL A 3 3.40 -17.17 -3.21
C VAL A 3 1.89 -17.43 -3.17
N PHE A 4 1.47 -18.50 -2.49
CA PHE A 4 0.05 -18.83 -2.34
C PHE A 4 -0.67 -17.81 -1.43
N GLN A 5 0.01 -17.33 -0.40
CA GLN A 5 -0.50 -16.29 0.48
C GLN A 5 -0.65 -14.95 -0.25
N GLU A 6 0.34 -14.55 -1.05
CA GLU A 6 0.28 -13.32 -1.85
C GLU A 6 -0.83 -13.36 -2.92
N LEU A 7 -1.01 -14.52 -3.57
CA LEU A 7 -2.08 -14.70 -4.56
C LEU A 7 -3.47 -14.70 -3.89
N GLY A 8 -3.59 -15.34 -2.71
CA GLY A 8 -4.79 -15.26 -1.88
C GLY A 8 -5.11 -13.82 -1.43
N HIS A 9 -4.09 -13.04 -1.06
CA HIS A 9 -4.24 -11.63 -0.72
C HIS A 9 -4.73 -10.79 -1.91
N GLY A 10 -4.21 -11.03 -3.11
CA GLY A 10 -4.69 -10.39 -4.35
C GLY A 10 -6.16 -10.69 -4.64
N MET A 11 -6.63 -11.92 -4.37
CA MET A 11 -8.03 -12.30 -4.56
C MET A 11 -8.97 -11.58 -3.58
N VAL A 12 -8.54 -11.38 -2.32
CA VAL A 12 -9.30 -10.60 -1.33
C VAL A 12 -9.43 -9.14 -1.78
N MET A 13 -8.33 -8.51 -2.21
CA MET A 13 -8.33 -7.13 -2.71
C MET A 13 -9.25 -6.94 -3.94
N TYR A 14 -9.24 -7.90 -4.87
CA TYR A 14 -10.17 -7.88 -6.00
C TYR A 14 -11.62 -7.95 -5.53
N GLN A 15 -11.91 -8.82 -4.56
CA GLN A 15 -13.27 -9.00 -4.05
C GLN A 15 -13.75 -7.76 -3.26
N GLU A 16 -12.87 -7.08 -2.54
CA GLU A 16 -13.15 -5.78 -1.91
C GLU A 16 -13.51 -4.72 -2.95
N GLY A 17 -12.76 -4.63 -4.06
CA GLY A 17 -13.09 -3.74 -5.17
C GLY A 17 -14.45 -4.06 -5.80
N VAL A 18 -14.78 -5.33 -5.98
CA VAL A 18 -16.10 -5.78 -6.46
C VAL A 18 -17.22 -5.47 -5.46
N GLN A 19 -16.94 -5.43 -4.15
CA GLN A 19 -17.92 -5.01 -3.16
C GLN A 19 -18.22 -3.51 -3.26
N LEU A 20 -17.20 -2.67 -3.47
CA LEU A 20 -17.38 -1.22 -3.66
C LEU A 20 -18.29 -0.91 -4.85
N THR A 21 -18.17 -1.64 -5.97
CA THR A 21 -19.06 -1.45 -7.13
C THR A 21 -20.48 -1.96 -6.92
N ARG A 22 -20.68 -2.90 -5.98
CA ARG A 22 -22.00 -3.47 -5.66
C ARG A 22 -22.80 -2.64 -4.66
N VAL A 23 -22.12 -1.86 -3.82
CA VAL A 23 -22.77 -0.97 -2.85
C VAL A 23 -23.11 0.35 -3.54
N ARG A 24 -24.24 0.38 -4.26
CA ARG A 24 -24.81 1.64 -4.75
C ARG A 24 -25.32 2.46 -3.58
N PHE A 25 -25.16 3.79 -3.61
CA PHE A 25 -25.77 4.63 -2.57
C PHE A 25 -27.29 4.39 -2.53
N PRO A 26 -27.89 4.45 -1.32
CA PRO A 26 -29.32 4.26 -1.18
C PRO A 26 -30.06 5.30 -2.03
N PHE A 27 -30.86 4.81 -2.98
CA PHE A 27 -31.72 5.62 -3.84
C PHE A 27 -32.46 6.77 -3.11
N PRO A 28 -33.08 6.59 -1.93
CA PRO A 28 -33.76 7.69 -1.25
C PRO A 28 -32.83 8.86 -0.90
N TYR A 29 -31.55 8.61 -0.62
CA TYR A 29 -30.58 9.66 -0.34
C TYR A 29 -30.38 10.58 -1.55
N THR A 30 -30.10 10.00 -2.71
CA THR A 30 -29.94 10.75 -3.97
C THR A 30 -31.19 11.56 -4.28
N MET A 31 -32.38 10.97 -4.09
CA MET A 31 -33.65 11.68 -4.30
C MET A 31 -33.83 12.86 -3.34
N THR A 32 -33.48 12.70 -2.05
CA THR A 32 -33.55 13.82 -1.09
C THR A 32 -32.60 14.95 -1.44
N THR A 33 -31.40 14.64 -1.92
CA THR A 33 -30.41 15.64 -2.36
C THR A 33 -30.94 16.41 -3.57
N VAL A 34 -31.52 15.74 -4.57
CA VAL A 34 -32.12 16.41 -5.74
C VAL A 34 -33.29 17.30 -5.32
N VAL A 35 -34.17 16.84 -4.44
CA VAL A 35 -35.29 17.66 -3.92
C VAL A 35 -34.78 18.89 -3.19
N MET A 36 -33.75 18.74 -2.35
CA MET A 36 -33.11 19.87 -1.66
C MET A 36 -32.49 20.86 -2.66
N LEU A 37 -31.83 20.36 -3.71
CA LEU A 37 -31.28 21.17 -4.80
C LEU A 37 -32.37 21.95 -5.57
N CYS A 38 -33.54 21.34 -5.79
CA CYS A 38 -34.68 22.03 -6.39
C CYS A 38 -35.25 23.13 -5.49
N ILE A 39 -35.29 22.92 -4.17
CA ILE A 39 -35.76 23.94 -3.23
C ILE A 39 -34.78 25.12 -3.18
N ILE A 40 -33.47 24.85 -3.12
CA ILE A 40 -32.47 25.92 -3.09
C ILE A 40 -32.41 26.67 -4.44
N SER A 41 -32.60 25.98 -5.56
CA SER A 41 -32.60 26.61 -6.89
C SER A 41 -33.75 27.60 -7.10
N VAL A 42 -34.92 27.33 -6.49
CA VAL A 42 -36.09 28.23 -6.54
C VAL A 42 -36.04 29.31 -5.45
N SER A 43 -35.60 28.97 -4.23
CA SER A 43 -35.57 29.94 -3.12
C SER A 43 -34.47 30.99 -3.25
N THR A 44 -33.28 30.62 -3.76
CA THR A 44 -32.14 31.52 -3.96
C THR A 44 -32.52 32.77 -4.77
N PRO A 45 -33.15 32.68 -5.97
CA PRO A 45 -33.54 33.87 -6.72
C PRO A 45 -34.58 34.72 -6.01
N VAL A 46 -35.54 34.12 -5.28
CA VAL A 46 -36.54 34.87 -4.51
C VAL A 46 -35.89 35.70 -3.41
N VAL A 47 -34.91 35.13 -2.71
CA VAL A 47 -34.18 35.82 -1.63
C VAL A 47 -33.31 36.96 -2.18
N PHE A 48 -32.53 36.71 -3.24
CA PHE A 48 -31.63 37.74 -3.77
C PHE A 48 -32.36 38.92 -4.42
N VAL A 49 -33.50 38.67 -5.08
CA VAL A 49 -34.35 39.74 -5.65
C VAL A 49 -35.00 40.59 -4.56
N SER A 50 -35.39 39.99 -3.42
CA SER A 50 -35.96 40.77 -2.31
C SER A 50 -34.92 41.57 -1.51
N TRP A 51 -33.66 41.12 -1.51
CA TRP A 51 -32.59 41.75 -0.74
C TRP A 51 -31.84 42.86 -1.49
N THR A 52 -31.85 42.83 -2.83
CA THR A 52 -31.07 43.76 -3.66
C THR A 52 -31.98 44.66 -4.49
N THR A 53 -31.66 45.96 -4.54
CA THR A 53 -32.45 46.96 -5.28
C THR A 53 -32.12 47.04 -6.78
N GLY A 54 -31.06 46.37 -7.25
CA GLY A 54 -30.63 46.36 -8.66
C GLY A 54 -30.65 44.96 -9.27
N PHE A 55 -30.64 44.86 -10.61
CA PHE A 55 -30.84 43.61 -11.34
C PHE A 55 -29.55 42.79 -11.59
N VAL A 56 -28.38 43.44 -11.62
CA VAL A 56 -27.12 42.78 -12.01
C VAL A 56 -26.63 41.82 -10.93
N TRP A 57 -26.55 42.29 -9.69
CA TRP A 57 -26.08 41.51 -8.55
C TRP A 57 -26.91 40.25 -8.23
N PRO A 58 -28.27 40.31 -8.14
CA PRO A 58 -29.05 39.11 -7.86
C PRO A 58 -28.92 38.06 -8.97
N VAL A 59 -28.85 38.46 -10.25
CA VAL A 59 -28.63 37.52 -11.35
C VAL A 59 -27.28 36.83 -11.26
N LEU A 60 -26.21 37.59 -10.99
CA LEU A 60 -24.86 37.02 -10.85
C LEU A 60 -24.74 36.05 -9.67
N PHE A 61 -25.23 36.44 -8.49
CA PHE A 61 -25.13 35.59 -7.30
C PHE A 61 -26.03 34.36 -7.37
N THR A 62 -27.23 34.49 -7.94
CA THR A 62 -28.14 33.34 -8.12
C THR A 62 -27.58 32.35 -9.12
N PHE A 63 -27.04 32.82 -10.25
CA PHE A 63 -26.35 31.95 -11.21
C PHE A 63 -25.19 31.23 -10.55
N LEU A 64 -24.29 31.95 -9.88
CA LEU A 64 -23.08 31.35 -9.29
C LEU A 64 -23.43 30.31 -8.22
N LEU A 65 -24.34 30.61 -7.30
CA LEU A 65 -24.75 29.67 -6.25
C LEU A 65 -25.44 28.44 -6.82
N VAL A 66 -26.46 28.62 -7.65
CA VAL A 66 -27.23 27.51 -8.23
C VAL A 66 -26.33 26.65 -9.11
N PHE A 67 -25.52 27.27 -9.98
CA PHE A 67 -24.55 26.55 -10.81
C PHE A 67 -23.56 25.73 -9.98
N THR A 68 -23.00 26.31 -8.91
CA THR A 68 -22.03 25.61 -8.06
C THR A 68 -22.65 24.39 -7.38
N PHE A 69 -23.88 24.51 -6.85
CA PHE A 69 -24.56 23.38 -6.23
C PHE A 69 -24.88 22.26 -7.22
N TRP A 70 -25.36 22.60 -8.42
CA TRP A 70 -25.62 21.62 -9.47
C TRP A 70 -24.33 20.97 -9.99
N ALA A 71 -23.28 21.75 -10.22
CA ALA A 71 -21.97 21.23 -10.62
C ALA A 71 -21.42 20.25 -9.58
N LEU A 72 -21.52 20.59 -8.29
CA LEU A 72 -21.08 19.70 -7.21
C LEU A 72 -21.90 18.40 -7.16
N HIS A 73 -23.22 18.48 -7.38
CA HIS A 73 -24.08 17.29 -7.44
C HIS A 73 -23.69 16.34 -8.58
N PHE A 74 -23.44 16.87 -9.79
CA PHE A 74 -23.00 16.05 -10.92
C PHE A 74 -21.62 15.46 -10.67
N THR A 75 -20.64 16.28 -10.22
CA THR A 75 -19.30 15.78 -9.89
C THR A 75 -19.33 14.69 -8.81
N ALA A 76 -20.19 14.83 -7.80
CA ALA A 76 -20.36 13.79 -6.77
C ALA A 76 -20.93 12.49 -7.34
N GLY A 77 -21.80 12.56 -8.35
CA GLY A 77 -22.32 11.40 -9.06
C GLY A 77 -21.25 10.65 -9.84
N GLU A 78 -20.38 11.37 -10.56
CA GLU A 78 -19.25 10.77 -11.28
C GLU A 78 -18.26 10.09 -10.30
N LEU A 79 -17.97 10.74 -9.17
CA LEU A 79 -17.08 10.19 -8.13
C LEU A 79 -17.65 8.97 -7.40
N GLU A 80 -18.96 8.74 -7.46
CA GLU A 80 -19.60 7.56 -6.89
C GLU A 80 -19.26 6.28 -7.68
N ASN A 81 -18.95 6.40 -8.98
CA ASN A 81 -18.71 5.26 -9.87
C ASN A 81 -17.34 5.32 -10.58
N PRO A 82 -16.21 5.19 -9.84
CA PRO A 82 -14.86 5.33 -10.41
C PRO A 82 -14.43 4.16 -11.33
N PHE A 83 -15.28 3.15 -11.50
CA PHE A 83 -15.06 1.95 -12.30
C PHE A 83 -15.93 1.92 -13.58
N GLY A 84 -16.48 3.08 -13.96
CA GLY A 84 -17.31 3.22 -15.16
C GLY A 84 -16.49 3.26 -16.46
N ASP A 85 -17.08 3.87 -17.48
CA ASP A 85 -16.49 4.04 -18.81
C ASP A 85 -16.23 5.53 -19.13
N ASP A 86 -16.31 6.43 -18.14
CA ASP A 86 -16.09 7.86 -18.32
C ASP A 86 -14.59 8.17 -18.48
N ALA A 87 -14.27 9.30 -19.13
CA ALA A 87 -12.89 9.66 -19.43
C ALA A 87 -12.00 9.85 -18.18
N ASN A 88 -12.62 10.08 -17.01
CA ASN A 88 -11.94 10.26 -15.73
C ASN A 88 -11.98 9.00 -14.85
N ASP A 89 -12.50 7.88 -15.36
CA ASP A 89 -12.53 6.61 -14.64
C ASP A 89 -11.20 5.87 -14.71
N LEU A 90 -11.07 4.87 -13.84
CA LEU A 90 -9.91 3.99 -13.80
C LEU A 90 -9.92 3.05 -15.02
N ASP A 91 -8.83 3.00 -15.78
CA ASP A 91 -8.69 2.08 -16.92
C ASP A 91 -8.52 0.63 -16.46
N MET A 92 -9.67 -0.04 -16.27
CA MET A 92 -9.73 -1.46 -15.89
C MET A 92 -9.07 -2.37 -16.93
N ARG A 93 -9.07 -1.98 -18.22
CA ARG A 93 -8.50 -2.80 -19.29
C ARG A 93 -6.98 -2.80 -19.21
N GLN A 94 -6.38 -1.64 -18.96
CA GLN A 94 -4.96 -1.51 -18.73
C GLN A 94 -4.54 -2.29 -17.47
N ILE A 95 -5.27 -2.12 -16.36
CA ILE A 95 -4.98 -2.84 -15.11
C ILE A 95 -5.04 -4.37 -15.32
N GLN A 96 -6.06 -4.86 -16.04
CA GLN A 96 -6.18 -6.28 -16.36
C GLN A 96 -5.03 -6.76 -17.27
N SER A 97 -4.64 -5.95 -18.25
CA SER A 97 -3.51 -6.25 -19.15
C SER A 97 -2.20 -6.40 -18.37
N ASP A 98 -1.94 -5.49 -17.43
CA ASP A 98 -0.75 -5.52 -16.57
C ASP A 98 -0.71 -6.76 -15.69
N VAL A 99 -1.86 -7.17 -15.12
CA VAL A 99 -1.97 -8.42 -14.35
C VAL A 99 -1.64 -9.62 -15.23
N ASN A 100 -2.23 -9.70 -16.43
CA ASN A 100 -1.98 -10.78 -17.37
C ASN A 100 -0.51 -10.86 -17.79
N ALA A 101 0.13 -9.71 -18.08
CA ALA A 101 1.54 -9.64 -18.42
C ALA A 101 2.43 -10.16 -17.27
N ARG A 102 2.13 -9.79 -16.03
CA ARG A 102 2.87 -10.26 -14.85
C ARG A 102 2.71 -11.77 -14.64
N LEU A 103 1.50 -12.30 -14.81
CA LEU A 103 1.25 -13.75 -14.73
C LEU A 103 2.00 -14.52 -15.82
N LEU A 104 2.04 -13.98 -17.04
CA LEU A 104 2.82 -14.56 -18.15
C LEU A 104 4.32 -14.60 -17.83
N THR A 105 4.87 -13.53 -17.25
CA THR A 105 6.28 -13.50 -16.80
C THR A 105 6.57 -14.58 -15.75
N LEU A 106 5.64 -14.84 -14.83
CA LEU A 106 5.79 -15.91 -13.84
C LEU A 106 5.76 -17.31 -14.48
N LEU A 107 4.99 -17.50 -15.56
CA LEU A 107 4.94 -18.76 -16.31
C LEU A 107 6.16 -18.95 -17.23
N HIS A 108 6.73 -17.86 -17.75
CA HIS A 108 7.86 -17.91 -18.69
C HIS A 108 9.24 -18.00 -18.03
N ASN A 109 9.32 -17.88 -16.70
CA ASN A 109 10.60 -17.92 -15.98
C ASN A 109 11.15 -19.36 -15.92
N ARG A 110 11.84 -19.78 -16.98
CA ARG A 110 12.99 -20.68 -16.81
C ARG A 110 14.05 -19.90 -16.05
N PRO A 111 14.64 -20.42 -14.97
CA PRO A 111 15.68 -19.70 -14.26
C PRO A 111 16.92 -19.59 -15.15
N GLU A 112 17.07 -18.47 -15.84
CA GLU A 112 18.41 -17.95 -16.12
C GLU A 112 18.94 -17.46 -14.77
N LEU A 113 19.53 -18.40 -14.04
CA LEU A 113 20.25 -18.05 -12.82
C LEU A 113 21.23 -16.94 -13.19
N PRO A 114 21.26 -15.80 -12.48
CA PRO A 114 22.35 -14.85 -12.65
C PRO A 114 23.64 -15.64 -12.44
N ASP A 115 24.48 -15.67 -13.47
CA ASP A 115 25.70 -16.45 -13.48
C ASP A 115 26.46 -16.16 -12.19
N LEU A 116 26.74 -17.19 -11.39
CA LEU A 116 27.37 -16.98 -10.10
C LEU A 116 28.69 -16.25 -10.36
N CYS A 117 28.74 -14.97 -9.99
CA CYS A 117 29.93 -14.11 -10.11
C CYS A 117 31.17 -14.71 -9.39
N VAL A 118 30.95 -15.75 -8.59
CA VAL A 118 31.99 -16.58 -7.98
C VAL A 118 31.71 -18.05 -8.28
N THR A 119 32.61 -18.68 -9.03
CA THR A 119 32.60 -20.13 -9.28
C THR A 119 32.49 -20.89 -7.95
N VAL A 120 31.66 -21.93 -7.90
CA VAL A 120 31.39 -22.78 -6.72
C VAL A 120 32.68 -23.20 -6.00
N ASN A 121 33.75 -23.46 -6.75
CA ASN A 121 35.07 -23.79 -6.22
C ASN A 121 35.70 -22.70 -5.35
N LEU A 122 35.54 -21.43 -5.74
CA LEU A 122 36.09 -20.29 -4.99
C LEU A 122 35.24 -19.97 -3.76
N ALA A 123 33.92 -20.16 -3.83
CA ALA A 123 33.03 -20.09 -2.67
C ALA A 123 33.34 -21.19 -1.65
N GLY A 124 33.58 -22.42 -2.12
CA GLY A 124 34.00 -23.55 -1.28
C GLY A 124 35.32 -23.29 -0.56
N GLN A 125 36.32 -22.73 -1.26
CA GLN A 125 37.60 -22.36 -0.62
C GLN A 125 37.45 -21.28 0.44
N LYS A 126 36.63 -20.25 0.19
CA LYS A 126 36.36 -19.19 1.18
C LYS A 126 35.67 -19.76 2.42
N LEU A 127 34.69 -20.62 2.24
CA LEU A 127 33.95 -21.26 3.33
C LEU A 127 34.87 -22.17 4.18
N HIS A 128 35.77 -22.91 3.52
CA HIS A 128 36.73 -23.77 4.19
C HIS A 128 37.80 -22.98 4.97
N ARG A 129 38.19 -21.79 4.47
CA ARG A 129 39.05 -20.85 5.19
C ARG A 129 38.35 -20.29 6.42
N LEU A 130 37.09 -19.85 6.27
CA LEU A 130 36.32 -19.30 7.39
C LEU A 130 36.11 -20.33 8.51
N ASN A 131 35.80 -21.58 8.15
CA ASN A 131 35.64 -22.64 9.14
C ASN A 131 36.95 -22.93 9.91
N LYS A 132 38.10 -22.98 9.20
CA LYS A 132 39.42 -23.14 9.84
C LYS A 132 39.79 -21.97 10.75
N VAL A 133 39.50 -20.74 10.35
CA VAL A 133 39.77 -19.55 11.18
C VAL A 133 38.88 -19.57 12.43
N SER A 134 37.59 -19.86 12.27
CA SER A 134 36.64 -19.93 13.38
C SER A 134 37.03 -20.99 14.42
N LEU A 135 37.47 -22.17 13.99
CA LEU A 135 37.90 -23.24 14.90
C LEU A 135 39.16 -22.86 15.69
N LYS A 136 40.14 -22.23 15.03
CA LYS A 136 41.36 -21.75 15.70
C LYS A 136 41.08 -20.66 16.73
N THR A 137 40.15 -19.74 16.43
CA THR A 137 39.71 -18.71 17.37
C THR A 137 39.01 -19.35 18.58
N PHE A 138 38.18 -20.38 18.35
CA PHE A 138 37.48 -21.07 19.43
C PHE A 138 38.44 -21.86 20.34
N GLU A 139 39.44 -22.54 19.77
CA GLU A 139 40.48 -23.24 20.53
C GLU A 139 41.33 -22.29 21.37
N HIS A 140 41.66 -21.09 20.85
CA HIS A 140 42.39 -20.08 21.61
C HIS A 140 41.61 -19.60 22.84
N VAL A 141 40.31 -19.34 22.68
CA VAL A 141 39.45 -18.89 23.79
C VAL A 141 39.29 -19.98 24.85
N LEU A 142 39.17 -21.24 24.45
CA LEU A 142 39.07 -22.36 25.38
C LEU A 142 40.39 -22.63 26.12
N GLY A 143 41.54 -22.46 25.45
CA GLY A 143 42.86 -22.55 26.07
C GLY A 143 43.10 -21.46 27.11
N GLU A 144 42.77 -20.22 26.79
CA GLU A 144 42.88 -19.09 27.73
C GLU A 144 41.94 -19.25 28.94
N GLN A 145 40.72 -19.75 28.74
CA GLN A 145 39.79 -20.04 29.84
C GLN A 145 40.35 -21.12 30.79
N GLY A 146 40.96 -22.17 30.25
CA GLY A 146 41.59 -23.22 31.05
C GLY A 146 42.76 -22.73 31.90
N GLU A 147 43.56 -21.80 31.38
CA GLU A 147 44.71 -21.22 32.06
C GLU A 147 44.30 -20.23 33.16
N GLN A 148 43.25 -19.45 32.93
CA GLN A 148 42.66 -18.54 33.92
C GLN A 148 42.02 -19.28 35.10
N VAL A 149 41.36 -20.42 34.86
CA VAL A 149 40.81 -21.27 35.93
C VAL A 149 41.92 -21.90 36.78
N LYS A 150 43.07 -22.22 36.18
CA LYS A 150 44.23 -22.77 36.89
C LYS A 150 44.94 -21.71 37.75
N LYS A 151 45.09 -20.48 37.25
CA LYS A 151 45.55 -19.32 38.04
C LYS A 151 44.61 -19.02 39.20
N ARG A 152 43.29 -18.96 38.95
CA ARG A 152 42.30 -18.73 40.01
C ARG A 152 42.34 -19.80 41.11
N LYS A 153 42.57 -21.07 40.78
CA LYS A 153 42.77 -22.12 41.80
C LYS A 153 44.09 -21.94 42.58
N SER A 154 45.19 -21.61 41.89
CA SER A 154 46.50 -21.33 42.50
C SER A 154 46.45 -20.17 43.51
N ASP A 155 45.78 -19.09 43.16
CA ASP A 155 45.66 -17.91 44.02
C ASP A 155 44.83 -18.23 45.28
N VAL A 156 43.73 -18.97 45.11
CA VAL A 156 42.92 -19.47 46.24
C VAL A 156 43.74 -20.36 47.16
N TYR A 157 44.54 -21.30 46.64
CA TYR A 157 45.38 -22.16 47.50
C TYR A 157 46.48 -21.40 48.25
N THR A 158 46.93 -20.25 47.73
CA THR A 158 47.95 -19.42 48.41
C THR A 158 47.34 -18.60 49.55
N GLU A 159 46.06 -18.24 49.45
CA GLU A 159 45.32 -17.45 50.44
C GLU A 159 44.86 -18.28 51.66
N ILE A 160 44.75 -19.61 51.54
CA ILE A 160 44.34 -20.51 52.65
C ILE A 160 45.52 -21.08 53.46
N VAL A 161 46.76 -20.94 52.98
CA VAL A 161 47.96 -21.58 53.57
C VAL A 161 48.99 -20.56 54.07
N GLY A 162 48.72 -19.26 53.91
CA GLY A 162 49.46 -18.15 54.54
C GLY A 162 48.69 -17.58 55.72
#